data_AF-A0A426QLV7-F1
#
_entry.id   AF-A0A426QLV7-F1
#
_cell.length_a   1.000
_cell.length_b   1.000
_cell.length_c   1.000
_cell.angle_alpha   90.00
_cell.angle_beta   90.00
_cell.angle_gamma   90.00
#
_symmetry.space_group_name_H-M   'P 1'
#
loop_
_entity.id
_entity.type
_entity.pdbx_description
1 polymer ?
#
loop_
_entity_poly.entity_id
_entity_poly.type
_entity_poly.pdbx_seq_one_letter_code
_entity_poly.pdbx_strand_id
1 'polypeptide(L)'
;MDSDKKLPLGKIMTAEDIGRCVRAQRKAQGATQAEFAALCGVGVRFISELENGKSTMALGKVLQVLKCLGLELSLRPRGWNQAPATSPGRPE
;
A
#
# COMPACT_ATOMS: atom_id res chain seq x y z
N MET A 1 -20.36 -13.98 10.52
CA MET A 1 -20.02 -13.03 9.45
C MET A 1 -19.14 -11.93 10.03
N ASP A 2 -18.18 -11.44 9.24
CA ASP A 2 -17.12 -10.47 9.57
C ASP A 2 -15.98 -10.97 10.46
N SER A 3 -15.14 -11.85 9.90
CA SER A 3 -13.79 -12.13 10.42
C SER A 3 -12.66 -11.77 9.44
N ASP A 4 -12.94 -11.01 8.38
CA ASP A 4 -11.97 -10.80 7.28
C ASP A 4 -11.57 -9.33 7.00
N LYS A 5 -11.86 -8.38 7.89
CA LYS A 5 -11.37 -7.00 7.76
C LYS A 5 -9.94 -6.82 8.30
N LYS A 6 -8.98 -7.66 7.86
CA LYS A 6 -7.56 -7.35 8.04
C LYS A 6 -7.00 -6.82 6.73
N LEU A 7 -6.95 -5.50 6.62
CA LEU A 7 -5.82 -4.68 6.17
C LEU A 7 -6.24 -3.20 6.07
N PRO A 8 -5.60 -2.30 6.83
CA PRO A 8 -5.40 -0.93 6.37
C PRO A 8 -3.91 -0.61 6.15
N LEU A 9 -2.99 -1.50 6.58
CA LEU A 9 -1.54 -1.47 6.36
C LEU A 9 -0.97 -2.90 6.52
N GLY A 10 -0.10 -3.34 5.60
CA GLY A 10 0.51 -4.69 5.65
C GLY A 10 1.07 -5.17 4.31
N LYS A 11 0.68 -6.37 3.87
CA LYS A 11 1.22 -7.01 2.64
C LYS A 11 0.53 -6.44 1.39
N ILE A 12 1.15 -5.45 0.76
CA ILE A 12 0.69 -4.85 -0.51
C ILE A 12 1.10 -5.74 -1.68
N MET A 13 0.15 -6.36 -2.39
CA MET A 13 0.40 -7.24 -3.53
C MET A 13 -0.19 -6.69 -4.84
N THR A 14 -1.15 -5.77 -4.74
CA THR A 14 -1.91 -5.21 -5.87
C THR A 14 -2.06 -3.69 -5.77
N ALA A 15 -2.43 -3.03 -6.87
CA ALA A 15 -2.80 -1.62 -6.86
C ALA A 15 -4.05 -1.36 -5.98
N GLU A 16 -4.97 -2.32 -5.92
CA GLU A 16 -6.16 -2.24 -5.08
C GLU A 16 -5.81 -2.23 -3.58
N ASP A 17 -4.79 -3.00 -3.16
CA ASP A 17 -4.30 -2.95 -1.78
C ASP A 17 -3.85 -1.54 -1.40
N ILE A 18 -3.11 -0.87 -2.29
CA ILE A 18 -2.67 0.52 -2.10
C ILE A 18 -3.89 1.44 -2.02
N GLY A 19 -4.83 1.32 -2.95
CA GLY A 19 -6.04 2.14 -3.01
C GLY A 19 -6.88 2.05 -1.73
N ARG A 20 -7.05 0.83 -1.19
CA ARG A 20 -7.74 0.60 0.09
C ARG A 20 -7.02 1.28 1.26
N CYS A 21 -5.70 1.18 1.34
CA CYS A 21 -4.90 1.84 2.39
C CYS A 21 -5.05 3.38 2.31
N VAL A 22 -4.90 3.95 1.11
CA VAL A 22 -5.05 5.39 0.85
C VAL A 22 -6.43 5.88 1.25
N ARG A 23 -7.49 5.19 0.80
CA ARG A 23 -8.89 5.54 1.10
C ARG A 23 -9.17 5.48 2.60
N ALA A 24 -8.69 4.44 3.27
CA ALA A 24 -8.89 4.27 4.71
C ALA A 24 -8.19 5.40 5.49
N GLN A 25 -6.93 5.69 5.18
CA GLN A 25 -6.16 6.73 5.86
C GLN A 25 -6.73 8.13 5.60
N ARG A 26 -7.13 8.45 4.37
CA ARG A 26 -7.80 9.73 4.06
C ARG A 26 -9.09 9.88 4.87
N LYS A 27 -9.93 8.84 4.91
CA LYS A 27 -11.17 8.87 5.69
C LYS A 27 -10.91 9.03 7.19
N ALA A 28 -9.87 8.41 7.72
CA ALA A 28 -9.48 8.57 9.13
C ALA A 28 -9.06 10.01 9.45
N GLN A 29 -8.55 10.77 8.47
CA GLN A 29 -8.24 12.19 8.59
C GLN A 29 -9.45 13.11 8.35
N GLY A 30 -10.64 12.56 8.02
CA GLY A 30 -11.85 13.35 7.77
C GLY A 30 -11.86 14.15 6.48
N ALA A 31 -10.84 14.03 5.62
CA ALA A 31 -10.74 14.79 4.39
C ALA A 31 -11.57 14.19 3.26
N THR A 32 -12.24 15.02 2.46
CA THR A 32 -12.81 14.64 1.16
C THR A 32 -11.71 14.34 0.14
N GLN A 33 -12.06 13.68 -0.97
CA GLN A 33 -11.08 13.45 -2.05
C GLN A 33 -10.57 14.78 -2.65
N ALA A 34 -11.42 15.82 -2.69
CA ALA A 34 -11.07 17.11 -3.26
C ALA A 34 -10.06 17.87 -2.38
N GLU A 35 -10.34 17.96 -1.08
CA GLU A 35 -9.43 18.57 -0.10
C GLU A 35 -8.09 17.84 -0.07
N PHE A 36 -8.14 16.51 -0.04
CA PHE A 36 -6.93 15.70 0.02
C PHE A 36 -6.11 15.79 -1.27
N ALA A 37 -6.75 15.84 -2.44
CA ALA A 37 -6.07 16.05 -3.72
C ALA A 37 -5.36 17.41 -3.77
N ALA A 38 -6.03 18.47 -3.29
CA ALA A 38 -5.44 19.80 -3.20
C ALA A 38 -4.22 19.83 -2.27
N LEU A 39 -4.33 19.22 -1.08
CA LEU A 39 -3.22 19.06 -0.14
C LEU A 39 -2.04 18.32 -0.77
N CYS A 40 -2.33 17.28 -1.55
CA CYS A 40 -1.31 16.50 -2.23
C CYS A 40 -0.73 17.17 -3.47
N GLY A 41 -1.32 18.25 -4.01
CA GLY A 41 -0.90 18.82 -5.30
C GLY A 41 -1.17 17.88 -6.48
N VAL A 42 -2.27 17.12 -6.44
CA VAL A 42 -2.71 16.23 -7.53
C VAL A 42 -4.17 16.50 -7.91
N GLY A 43 -4.62 15.97 -9.05
CA GLY A 43 -6.02 16.11 -9.46
C GLY A 43 -6.95 15.21 -8.65
N VAL A 44 -8.19 15.64 -8.39
CA VAL A 44 -9.22 14.84 -7.69
C VAL A 44 -9.46 13.49 -8.37
N ARG A 45 -9.45 13.48 -9.71
CA ARG A 45 -9.53 12.25 -10.50
C ARG A 45 -8.40 11.27 -10.17
N PHE A 46 -7.19 11.76 -9.92
CA PHE A 46 -6.05 10.90 -9.55
C PHE A 46 -6.30 10.21 -8.20
N ILE A 47 -6.78 10.93 -7.19
CA ILE A 47 -7.14 10.33 -5.89
C ILE A 47 -8.26 9.30 -6.07
N SER A 48 -9.30 9.62 -6.86
CA SER A 48 -10.38 8.67 -7.13
C SER A 48 -9.88 7.41 -7.84
N GLU A 49 -9.08 7.54 -8.90
CA GLU A 49 -8.50 6.40 -9.62
C GLU A 49 -7.56 5.56 -8.73
N LEU A 50 -6.76 6.22 -7.87
CA LEU A 50 -5.89 5.56 -6.90
C LEU A 50 -6.70 4.75 -5.88
N GLU A 51 -7.70 5.37 -5.25
CA GLU A 51 -8.53 4.71 -4.23
C GLU A 51 -9.36 3.54 -4.77
N ASN A 52 -9.69 3.57 -6.07
CA ASN A 52 -10.36 2.48 -6.76
C ASN A 52 -9.39 1.42 -7.30
N GLY A 53 -8.08 1.56 -7.08
CA GLY A 53 -7.09 0.55 -7.46
C GLY A 53 -6.83 0.44 -8.95
N LYS A 54 -6.92 1.55 -9.71
CA LYS A 54 -6.62 1.56 -11.15
C LYS A 54 -5.27 0.87 -11.41
N SER A 55 -5.27 -0.07 -12.36
CA SER A 55 -4.10 -0.90 -12.67
C SER A 55 -2.90 -0.10 -13.19
N THR A 56 -3.15 1.04 -13.84
CA THR A 56 -2.13 1.93 -14.38
C THR A 56 -2.15 3.26 -13.66
N MET A 57 -1.15 3.47 -12.80
CA MET A 57 -0.97 4.71 -12.03
C MET A 57 0.49 5.15 -12.13
N ALA A 58 0.71 6.47 -12.16
CA ALA A 58 2.06 7.02 -12.12
C ALA A 58 2.66 6.84 -10.71
N LEU A 59 3.61 5.91 -10.55
CA LEU A 59 4.18 5.55 -9.24
C LEU A 59 4.71 6.76 -8.46
N GLY A 60 5.37 7.72 -9.13
CA GLY A 60 5.85 8.94 -8.47
C GLY A 60 4.74 9.74 -7.78
N LYS A 61 3.56 9.86 -8.41
CA LYS A 61 2.39 10.53 -7.80
C LYS A 61 1.75 9.68 -6.70
N VAL A 62 1.82 8.36 -6.80
CA VAL A 62 1.38 7.47 -5.70
C VAL A 62 2.26 7.68 -4.48
N LEU A 63 3.58 7.70 -4.64
CA LEU A 63 4.53 7.98 -3.54
C LEU A 63 4.32 9.37 -2.93
N GLN A 64 4.04 10.39 -3.76
CA GLN A 64 3.66 11.73 -3.30
C GLN A 64 2.41 11.69 -2.41
N VAL A 65 1.36 10.99 -2.84
CA VAL A 65 0.13 10.83 -2.05
C VAL A 65 0.38 10.09 -0.74
N LEU A 66 1.18 9.01 -0.76
CA LEU A 66 1.54 8.28 0.47
C LEU A 66 2.27 9.19 1.45
N LYS A 67 3.23 10.00 0.97
CA LYS A 67 3.94 10.98 1.80
C LYS A 67 2.96 11.99 2.43
N CYS A 68 2.00 12.50 1.68
CA CYS A 68 0.98 13.43 2.20
C CYS A 68 0.07 12.80 3.26
N LEU A 69 -0.15 11.48 3.21
CA LEU A 69 -0.87 10.74 4.26
C LEU A 69 -0.01 10.44 5.50
N GLY A 70 1.30 10.72 5.47
CA GLY A 70 2.25 10.28 6.48
C GLY A 70 2.57 8.78 6.40
N LEU A 71 2.44 8.18 5.20
CA LEU A 71 2.73 6.77 4.93
C LEU A 71 4.03 6.63 4.14
N GLU A 72 4.73 5.51 4.36
CA GLU A 72 5.89 5.09 3.57
C GLU A 72 5.63 3.75 2.88
N LEU A 73 6.28 3.55 1.74
CA LEU A 73 6.30 2.26 1.04
C LEU A 73 7.65 1.60 1.28
N SER A 74 7.65 0.40 1.88
CA SER A 74 8.87 -0.39 2.10
C SER A 74 8.93 -1.59 1.16
N LEU A 75 10.13 -1.86 0.64
CA LEU A 75 10.43 -3.03 -0.17
C LEU A 75 11.22 -4.03 0.68
N ARG A 76 10.76 -5.28 0.71
CA ARG A 76 11.43 -6.38 1.40
C ARG A 76 11.54 -7.59 0.48
N PRO A 77 12.58 -8.44 0.63
CA PRO A 77 12.63 -9.71 -0.07
C PRO A 77 11.32 -10.48 0.13
N ARG A 78 10.74 -10.95 -0.97
CA ARG A 78 9.71 -11.98 -0.90
C ARG A 78 10.42 -13.20 -0.33
N GLY A 79 9.97 -13.74 0.80
CA GLY A 79 10.61 -14.85 1.53
C GLY A 79 10.62 -16.17 0.75
N TRP A 80 11.18 -16.17 -0.45
CA TRP A 80 11.21 -17.28 -1.38
C TRP A 80 12.39 -18.22 -1.14
N ASN A 81 13.04 -18.11 0.02
CA ASN A 81 14.09 -19.04 0.41
C ASN A 81 14.21 -19.10 1.93
N GLN A 82 13.36 -19.92 2.56
CA GLN A 82 13.80 -20.72 3.69
C GLN A 82 13.91 -22.16 3.19
N ALA A 83 14.92 -22.44 2.37
CA ALA A 83 15.41 -23.80 2.34
C ALA A 83 15.82 -24.11 3.80
N PRO A 84 15.32 -25.20 4.43
CA PRO A 84 15.86 -25.59 5.71
C PRO A 84 17.36 -25.73 5.52
N ALA A 85 18.15 -25.09 6.38
CA ALA A 85 19.57 -25.36 6.46
C ALA A 85 19.71 -26.85 6.79
N THR A 86 19.78 -27.69 5.76
CA THR A 86 20.19 -29.08 5.90
C THR A 86 21.66 -29.04 6.29
N SER A 87 21.90 -28.93 7.60
CA SER A 87 23.01 -29.66 8.19
C SER A 87 22.44 -31.00 8.64
N PRO A 88 22.85 -32.07 7.95
CA PRO A 88 23.24 -33.25 8.69
C PRO A 88 24.64 -33.70 8.27
N GLY A 89 25.53 -33.79 9.25
CA GLY A 89 26.66 -34.72 9.22
C GLY A 89 27.99 -34.18 8.70
N ARG A 90 28.84 -33.77 9.63
CA ARG A 90 30.24 -34.19 9.57
C ARG A 90 30.28 -35.65 10.05
N PRO A 91 30.65 -36.64 9.21
CA PRO A 91 31.34 -37.81 9.72
C PRO A 91 32.83 -37.47 9.86
N GLU A 92 33.41 -37.92 10.97
CA GLU A 92 34.86 -37.91 11.23
C GLU A 92 35.62 -38.79 10.24
#